data_AF-A0A533W517-F1
#
_entry.id   AF-A0A533W517-F1
#
_cell.length_a   1.000
_cell.length_b   1.000
_cell.length_c   1.000
_cell.angle_alpha   90.00
_cell.angle_beta   90.00
_cell.angle_gamma   90.00
#
_symmetry.space_group_name_H-M   'P 1'
#
loop_
_entity.id
_entity.type
_entity.pdbx_description
1 polymer ?
#
loop_
_entity_poly.entity_id
_entity_poly.type
_entity_poly.pdbx_seq_one_letter_code
_entity_poly.pdbx_strand_id
1 'polypeptide(L)'
;MSVSSAGILLNPVRKIVDKVIVAPPFLSRQGRPPDMKKGSCTFHGTVFAGSGRGGYYVGHPEYVKRFKELLGYAPFPGTLNVKLGTEEDIRQRKRLRLRGEGLRIEESHVAGERFSSVNCFKGRLEDQAIALLIVAITDYDDSVLELISPVYLRQKLHLKDGSAVSPMIEYYSR
;
A
#
# COMPACT_ATOMS: atom_id res chain seq x y z
N MET A 1 -75.50 -7.05 -7.63
CA MET A 1 -74.31 -6.18 -7.69
C MET A 1 -73.09 -7.08 -7.53
N SER A 2 -72.60 -7.71 -8.60
CA SER A 2 -71.54 -7.24 -9.50
C SER A 2 -70.18 -7.02 -8.81
N VAL A 3 -69.33 -8.05 -8.97
CA VAL A 3 -67.86 -8.11 -9.07
C VAL A 3 -67.03 -6.83 -8.85
N SER A 4 -65.98 -6.92 -8.03
CA SER A 4 -64.59 -6.80 -8.51
C SER A 4 -63.58 -7.24 -7.43
N SER A 5 -62.82 -8.30 -7.72
CA SER A 5 -61.58 -8.68 -7.04
C SER A 5 -60.40 -8.15 -7.83
N ALA A 6 -59.44 -7.55 -7.14
CA ALA A 6 -58.03 -7.44 -7.53
C ALA A 6 -57.25 -7.38 -6.22
N GLY A 7 -56.51 -8.43 -5.84
CA GLY A 7 -55.09 -8.58 -6.19
C GLY A 7 -54.26 -7.71 -5.23
N ILE A 8 -53.37 -8.26 -4.39
CA ILE A 8 -52.08 -8.81 -4.83
C ILE A 8 -51.47 -9.65 -3.69
N LEU A 9 -50.76 -10.69 -4.12
CA LEU A 9 -50.05 -11.73 -3.40
C LEU A 9 -49.16 -11.24 -2.24
N LEU A 10 -49.24 -11.99 -1.13
CA LEU A 10 -48.12 -12.19 -0.21
C LEU A 10 -46.94 -12.80 -1.00
N ASN A 11 -45.78 -12.15 -0.97
CA ASN A 11 -44.53 -12.78 -1.39
C ASN A 11 -43.40 -12.46 -0.40
N PRO A 12 -42.64 -13.46 0.09
CA PRO A 12 -41.63 -13.29 1.12
C PRO A 12 -40.30 -12.90 0.47
N VAL A 13 -39.71 -11.76 0.87
CA VAL A 13 -38.44 -11.32 0.30
C VAL A 13 -37.40 -11.02 1.38
N ARG A 14 -36.57 -12.04 1.58
CA ARG A 14 -35.10 -12.02 1.70
C ARG A 14 -34.47 -11.42 2.97
N LYS A 15 -33.81 -12.33 3.69
CA LYS A 15 -32.58 -12.11 4.47
C LYS A 15 -31.70 -11.05 3.79
N ILE A 16 -31.46 -9.93 4.46
CA ILE A 16 -30.32 -9.06 4.17
C ILE A 16 -29.16 -9.62 5.01
N VAL A 17 -28.55 -10.67 4.48
CA VAL A 17 -27.18 -11.06 4.80
C VAL A 17 -26.30 -10.54 3.65
N ASP A 18 -25.08 -10.16 4.00
CA ASP A 18 -23.99 -9.75 3.11
C ASP A 18 -24.11 -8.34 2.51
N LYS A 19 -23.81 -7.32 3.34
CA LYS A 19 -23.09 -6.14 2.81
C LYS A 19 -21.70 -6.62 2.40
N VAL A 20 -21.61 -7.05 1.14
CA VAL A 20 -20.37 -7.21 0.39
C VAL A 20 -19.51 -5.97 0.65
N ILE A 21 -18.36 -6.19 1.27
CA ILE A 21 -17.29 -5.21 1.34
C ILE A 21 -16.83 -4.99 -0.10
N VAL A 22 -17.37 -3.96 -0.75
CA VAL A 22 -16.87 -3.53 -2.06
C VAL A 22 -15.57 -2.78 -1.78
N ALA A 23 -14.45 -3.48 -1.92
CA ALA A 23 -13.16 -2.82 -2.07
C ALA A 23 -13.25 -1.84 -3.27
N PRO A 24 -12.65 -0.63 -3.19
CA PRO A 24 -12.53 0.20 -4.39
C PRO A 24 -11.83 -0.63 -5.48
N PRO A 25 -12.27 -0.54 -6.75
CA PRO A 25 -11.95 -1.50 -7.80
C PRO A 25 -10.51 -1.39 -8.32
N PHE A 26 -9.59 -0.79 -7.57
CA PHE A 26 -8.24 -0.58 -8.06
C PHE A 26 -7.29 -1.65 -7.51
N LEU A 27 -7.12 -2.70 -8.33
CA LEU A 27 -6.15 -3.78 -8.23
C LEU A 27 -6.54 -4.94 -7.28
N SER A 28 -7.79 -5.41 -7.39
CA SER A 28 -8.02 -6.86 -7.27
C SER A 28 -7.27 -7.53 -8.44
N ARG A 29 -6.93 -8.81 -8.32
CA ARG A 29 -5.98 -9.53 -9.19
C ARG A 29 -6.32 -9.59 -10.70
N GLN A 30 -7.36 -8.90 -11.18
CA GLN A 30 -7.69 -8.74 -12.59
C GLN A 30 -8.23 -7.34 -12.90
N GLY A 31 -7.59 -6.63 -13.84
CA GLY A 31 -8.17 -5.49 -14.57
C GLY A 31 -7.62 -4.11 -14.19
N ARG A 32 -6.52 -3.71 -14.85
CA ARG A 32 -6.08 -2.29 -14.90
C ARG A 32 -7.08 -1.50 -15.77
N PRO A 33 -7.53 -0.29 -15.38
CA PRO A 33 -8.20 0.63 -16.29
C PRO A 33 -7.34 0.90 -17.52
N PRO A 34 -7.90 0.85 -18.73
CA PRO A 34 -7.13 0.92 -19.97
C PRO A 34 -6.39 2.24 -20.19
N ASP A 35 -6.73 3.30 -19.45
CA ASP A 35 -6.22 4.66 -19.59
C ASP A 35 -4.99 4.97 -18.72
N MET A 36 -4.59 4.07 -17.80
CA MET A 36 -3.48 4.36 -16.89
C MET A 36 -2.10 4.01 -17.45
N LYS A 37 -1.25 5.04 -17.52
CA LYS A 37 0.15 4.90 -17.93
C LYS A 37 0.99 4.34 -16.79
N LYS A 38 1.74 3.28 -17.08
CA LYS A 38 2.78 2.76 -16.16
C LYS A 38 4.03 3.63 -16.30
N GLY A 39 4.54 4.13 -15.18
CA GLY A 39 5.81 4.85 -15.09
C GLY A 39 6.71 4.28 -14.01
N SER A 40 7.94 4.78 -13.96
CA SER A 40 8.87 4.51 -12.87
C SER A 40 9.73 5.75 -12.62
N CYS A 41 10.11 5.98 -11.37
CA CYS A 41 11.12 6.95 -11.00
C CYS A 41 12.18 6.31 -10.11
N THR A 42 13.43 6.75 -10.28
CA THR A 42 14.54 6.35 -9.42
C THR A 42 14.80 7.47 -8.45
N PHE A 43 14.84 7.14 -7.16
CA PHE A 43 15.22 8.07 -6.11
C PHE A 43 16.68 7.87 -5.72
N HIS A 44 17.30 8.91 -5.16
CA HIS A 44 18.65 8.82 -4.62
C HIS A 44 18.67 9.28 -3.16
N GLY A 45 19.29 8.49 -2.30
CA GLY A 45 19.35 8.83 -0.89
C GLY A 45 20.29 7.96 -0.08
N THR A 46 20.31 8.21 1.22
CA THR A 46 21.15 7.49 2.18
C THR A 46 20.31 6.76 3.20
N VAL A 47 20.72 5.54 3.53
CA VAL A 47 20.09 4.72 4.56
C VAL A 47 20.33 5.32 5.94
N PHE A 48 19.33 5.29 6.82
CA PHE A 48 19.48 5.69 8.22
C PHE A 48 18.60 4.85 9.16
N ALA A 49 18.96 4.78 10.45
CA ALA A 49 18.15 4.16 11.48
C ALA A 49 17.00 5.07 11.92
N GLY A 50 15.77 4.54 11.94
CA GLY A 50 14.61 5.22 12.50
C GLY A 50 14.28 4.81 13.94
N SER A 51 13.09 5.18 14.41
CA SER A 51 12.59 4.85 15.76
C SER A 51 12.28 3.35 15.97
N GLY A 52 12.36 2.52 14.92
CA GLY A 52 12.03 1.09 14.97
C GLY A 52 10.53 0.77 14.91
N ARG A 53 9.65 1.77 15.02
CA ARG A 53 8.18 1.57 15.05
C ARG A 53 7.61 0.95 13.78
N GLY A 54 8.26 1.16 12.63
CA GLY A 54 7.87 0.52 11.37
C GLY A 54 7.81 -1.01 11.48
N GLY A 55 8.69 -1.63 12.28
CA GLY A 55 8.68 -3.07 12.50
C GLY A 55 7.44 -3.58 13.23
N TYR A 56 6.90 -2.80 14.18
CA TYR A 56 5.67 -3.15 14.90
C TYR A 56 4.48 -3.25 13.94
N TYR A 57 4.30 -2.24 13.08
CA TYR A 57 3.16 -2.21 12.14
C TYR A 57 3.35 -3.17 10.97
N VAL A 58 4.52 -3.19 10.34
CA VAL A 58 4.80 -4.06 9.19
C VAL A 58 4.76 -5.55 9.58
N GLY A 59 5.18 -5.87 10.81
CA GLY A 59 5.13 -7.23 11.37
C GLY A 59 3.78 -7.64 11.94
N HIS A 60 2.80 -6.72 12.04
CA HIS A 60 1.50 -7.04 12.62
C HIS A 60 0.75 -8.07 11.75
N PRO A 61 0.20 -9.16 12.32
CA PRO A 61 -0.42 -10.25 11.55
C PRO A 61 -1.47 -9.80 10.53
N GLU A 62 -2.33 -8.84 10.91
CA GLU A 62 -3.33 -8.27 10.00
C GLU A 62 -2.69 -7.57 8.79
N TYR A 63 -1.65 -6.74 8.98
CA TYR A 63 -0.96 -6.11 7.87
C TYR A 63 -0.17 -7.13 7.03
N VAL A 64 0.51 -8.08 7.67
CA VAL A 64 1.26 -9.14 6.96
C VAL A 64 0.36 -9.92 6.00
N LYS A 65 -0.86 -10.28 6.43
CA LYS A 65 -1.84 -10.95 5.58
C LYS A 65 -2.18 -10.10 4.35
N ARG A 66 -2.50 -8.82 4.55
CA ARG A 66 -2.86 -7.90 3.44
C ARG A 66 -1.69 -7.63 2.51
N PHE A 67 -0.47 -7.48 3.03
CA PHE A 67 0.73 -7.36 2.20
C PHE A 67 0.94 -8.61 1.35
N LYS A 68 0.74 -9.81 1.89
CA LYS A 68 0.87 -11.05 1.12
C LYS A 68 -0.15 -11.13 -0.02
N GLU A 69 -1.40 -10.72 0.24
CA GLU A 69 -2.46 -10.68 -0.78
C GLU A 69 -2.16 -9.66 -1.88
N LEU A 70 -1.69 -8.47 -1.51
CA LEU A 70 -1.49 -7.30 -2.37
C LEU A 70 -0.16 -7.30 -3.13
N LEU A 71 0.94 -7.64 -2.45
CA LEU A 71 2.30 -7.59 -2.97
C LEU A 71 2.78 -8.97 -3.46
N GLY A 72 2.17 -10.05 -2.98
CA GLY A 72 2.58 -11.43 -3.27
C GLY A 72 3.61 -11.99 -2.31
N TYR A 73 4.00 -11.25 -1.27
CA TYR A 73 4.95 -11.68 -0.25
C TYR A 73 4.62 -11.11 1.13
N ALA A 74 5.05 -11.80 2.18
CA ALA A 74 5.08 -11.24 3.53
C ALA A 74 6.39 -10.43 3.69
N PRO A 75 6.33 -9.17 4.14
CA PRO A 75 7.54 -8.39 4.36
C PRO A 75 8.27 -8.85 5.62
N PHE A 76 9.59 -8.66 5.64
CA PHE A 76 10.37 -8.66 6.88
C PHE A 76 9.79 -7.59 7.84
N PRO A 77 9.68 -7.86 9.16
CA PRO A 77 9.09 -6.92 10.11
C PRO A 77 10.00 -5.71 10.36
N GLY A 78 9.93 -4.73 9.46
CA GLY A 78 10.71 -3.50 9.53
C GLY A 78 10.60 -2.68 8.24
N THR A 79 11.10 -1.45 8.30
CA THR A 79 11.26 -0.57 7.14
C THR A 79 12.74 -0.25 6.94
N LEU A 80 13.19 -0.20 5.69
CA LEU A 80 14.43 0.47 5.32
C LEU A 80 14.10 1.94 5.07
N ASN A 81 14.63 2.81 5.92
CA ASN A 81 14.44 4.25 5.79
C ASN A 81 15.55 4.84 4.93
N VAL A 82 15.17 5.62 3.92
CA VAL A 82 16.11 6.29 3.00
C VAL A 82 15.83 7.79 3.02
N LYS A 83 16.82 8.58 3.44
CA LYS A 83 16.76 10.05 3.38
C LYS A 83 17.13 10.50 1.98
N LEU A 84 16.22 11.19 1.29
CA LEU A 84 16.42 11.67 -0.07
C LEU A 84 17.47 12.79 -0.11
N GLY A 85 18.36 12.72 -1.09
CA GLY A 85 19.53 13.60 -1.18
C GLY A 85 19.29 14.91 -1.95
N THR A 86 18.21 15.02 -2.74
CA THR A 86 17.96 16.16 -3.61
C THR A 86 16.53 16.69 -3.49
N GLU A 87 16.34 18.00 -3.66
CA GLU A 87 15.01 18.63 -3.74
C GLU A 87 14.16 18.06 -4.88
N GLU A 88 14.78 17.61 -5.98
CA GLU A 88 14.05 16.98 -7.07
C GLU A 88 13.47 15.63 -6.63
N ASP A 89 14.26 14.78 -5.97
CA ASP A 89 13.77 13.52 -5.41
C ASP A 89 12.61 13.75 -4.42
N ILE A 90 12.73 14.75 -3.54
CA ILE A 90 11.68 15.10 -2.57
C ILE A 90 10.40 15.54 -3.29
N ARG A 91 10.52 16.39 -4.32
CA ARG A 91 9.38 16.81 -5.16
C ARG A 91 8.73 15.62 -5.86
N GLN A 92 9.52 14.70 -6.40
CA GLN A 92 9.01 13.50 -7.06
C GLN A 92 8.30 12.57 -6.08
N ARG A 93 8.84 12.38 -4.87
CA ARG A 93 8.18 11.61 -3.82
C ARG A 93 6.85 12.24 -3.46
N LYS A 94 6.82 13.56 -3.25
CA LYS A 94 5.59 14.31 -2.95
C LYS A 94 4.56 14.17 -4.06
N ARG A 95 4.98 14.20 -5.33
CA ARG A 95 4.10 13.94 -6.49
C ARG A 95 3.52 12.52 -6.44
N LEU A 96 4.33 11.50 -6.15
CA LEU A 96 3.83 10.13 -5.95
C LEU A 96 2.78 10.06 -4.84
N ARG A 97 3.01 10.75 -3.71
CA ARG A 97 2.04 10.77 -2.60
C ARG A 97 0.71 11.40 -2.97
N LEU A 98 0.74 12.50 -3.72
CA LEU A 98 -0.44 13.30 -4.03
C LEU A 98 -1.20 12.80 -5.26
N ARG A 99 -0.50 12.18 -6.22
CA ARG A 99 -1.04 11.88 -7.56
C ARG A 99 -0.75 10.47 -8.05
N GLY A 100 0.18 9.75 -7.40
CA GLY A 100 0.50 8.40 -7.78
C GLY A 100 -0.63 7.45 -7.41
N GLU A 101 -1.03 6.61 -8.35
CA GLU A 101 -1.92 5.49 -8.08
C GLU A 101 -1.08 4.24 -7.78
N GLY A 102 -1.21 3.74 -6.55
CA GLY A 102 -0.49 2.58 -6.03
C GLY A 102 -1.45 1.46 -5.62
N LEU A 103 -0.88 0.43 -5.01
CA LEU A 103 -1.61 -0.69 -4.43
C LEU A 103 -2.08 -0.31 -3.02
N ARG A 104 -3.37 -0.43 -2.73
CA ARG A 104 -3.93 0.09 -1.49
C ARG A 104 -4.40 -1.03 -0.55
N ILE A 105 -3.96 -0.96 0.71
CA ILE A 105 -4.62 -1.61 1.84
C ILE A 105 -5.65 -0.61 2.35
N GLU A 106 -6.93 -0.99 2.34
CA GLU A 106 -7.99 -0.14 2.88
C GLU A 106 -8.00 -0.12 4.40
N GLU A 107 -8.53 0.98 4.94
CA GLU A 107 -8.79 1.05 6.38
C GLU A 107 -9.79 -0.03 6.79
N SER A 108 -9.55 -0.66 7.94
CA SER A 108 -10.44 -1.67 8.48
C SER A 108 -10.48 -1.64 10.00
N HIS A 109 -11.49 -2.27 10.57
CA HIS A 109 -11.63 -2.45 12.01
C HIS A 109 -11.72 -3.95 12.32
N VAL A 110 -10.82 -4.45 13.15
CA VAL A 110 -10.75 -5.88 13.52
C VAL A 110 -10.67 -5.96 15.04
N ALA A 111 -11.57 -6.73 15.66
CA ALA A 111 -11.62 -6.92 17.11
C ALA A 111 -11.61 -5.60 17.94
N GLY A 112 -12.21 -4.53 17.41
CA GLY A 112 -12.26 -3.22 18.05
C GLY A 112 -11.02 -2.33 17.82
N GLU A 113 -9.99 -2.84 17.14
CA GLU A 113 -8.81 -2.08 16.75
C GLU A 113 -8.94 -1.55 15.32
N ARG A 114 -8.48 -0.31 15.08
CA ARG A 114 -8.49 0.33 13.76
C ARG A 114 -7.15 0.17 13.07
N PHE A 115 -7.19 -0.36 11.85
CA PHE A 115 -6.04 -0.52 10.95
C PHE A 115 -6.14 0.52 9.84
N SER A 116 -5.25 1.52 9.88
CA SER A 116 -5.20 2.60 8.90
C SER A 116 -4.90 2.09 7.49
N SER A 117 -5.37 2.84 6.48
CA SER A 117 -5.03 2.54 5.09
C SER A 117 -3.54 2.73 4.80
N VAL A 118 -2.99 1.94 3.89
CA VAL A 118 -1.61 2.04 3.42
C VAL A 118 -1.60 2.04 1.89
N ASN A 119 -0.94 3.01 1.28
CA ASN A 119 -0.69 2.99 -0.16
C ASN A 119 0.74 2.49 -0.43
N CYS A 120 0.87 1.52 -1.33
CA CYS A 120 2.10 0.80 -1.62
C CYS A 120 2.49 0.97 -3.08
N PHE A 121 3.74 1.35 -3.34
CA PHE A 121 4.28 1.40 -4.70
C PHE A 121 5.36 0.35 -4.84
N LYS A 122 5.16 -0.62 -5.73
CA LYS A 122 6.15 -1.67 -6.00
C LYS A 122 7.41 -1.06 -6.57
N GLY A 123 8.54 -1.68 -6.29
CA GLY A 123 9.82 -1.20 -6.77
C GLY A 123 10.90 -2.26 -6.68
N ARG A 124 12.12 -1.82 -7.01
CA ARG A 124 13.34 -2.60 -6.86
C ARG A 124 14.43 -1.77 -6.22
N LEU A 125 15.21 -2.41 -5.35
CA LEU A 125 16.51 -1.93 -4.92
C LEU A 125 17.50 -3.02 -5.28
N GLU A 126 18.36 -2.74 -6.26
CA GLU A 126 19.21 -3.75 -6.88
C GLU A 126 18.38 -4.95 -7.39
N ASP A 127 18.72 -6.17 -6.99
CA ASP A 127 18.01 -7.39 -7.35
C ASP A 127 16.81 -7.69 -6.41
N GLN A 128 16.63 -6.91 -5.34
CA GLN A 128 15.59 -7.15 -4.34
C GLN A 128 14.27 -6.47 -4.68
N ALA A 129 13.17 -7.22 -4.51
CA ALA A 129 11.83 -6.65 -4.54
C ALA A 129 11.60 -5.75 -3.32
N ILE A 130 11.05 -4.57 -3.54
CA ILE A 130 10.66 -3.62 -2.49
C ILE A 130 9.26 -3.08 -2.75
N ALA A 131 8.68 -2.47 -1.72
CA ALA A 131 7.56 -1.55 -1.87
C ALA A 131 7.76 -0.30 -1.01
N LEU A 132 7.52 0.87 -1.58
CA LEU A 132 7.44 2.13 -0.84
C LEU A 132 6.08 2.22 -0.14
N LEU A 133 6.09 2.52 1.15
CA LEU A 133 4.89 2.80 1.92
C LEU A 133 4.57 4.29 1.95
N ILE A 134 3.28 4.58 1.83
CA ILE A 134 2.69 5.87 2.16
C ILE A 134 1.60 5.61 3.18
N VAL A 135 1.86 6.03 4.42
CA VAL A 135 0.99 5.82 5.57
C VAL A 135 0.44 7.16 6.07
N ALA A 136 -0.71 7.12 6.75
CA ALA A 136 -1.32 8.30 7.34
C ALA A 136 -0.53 8.86 8.54
N ILE A 137 0.17 7.98 9.27
CA ILE A 137 0.93 8.33 10.47
C ILE A 137 2.36 7.85 10.28
N THR A 138 3.29 8.79 10.18
CA THR A 138 4.73 8.54 10.05
C THR A 138 5.49 9.63 10.81
N ASP A 139 6.74 9.34 11.20
CA ASP A 139 7.66 10.31 11.81
C ASP A 139 8.27 11.26 10.78
N TYR A 140 8.08 10.98 9.49
CA TYR A 140 8.84 11.61 8.42
C TYR A 140 7.96 12.34 7.41
N ASP A 141 8.50 13.42 6.84
CA ASP A 141 7.89 14.12 5.72
C ASP A 141 8.26 13.47 4.37
N ASP A 142 8.01 14.19 3.28
CA ASP A 142 8.30 13.70 1.93
C ASP A 142 9.80 13.51 1.63
N SER A 143 10.71 13.86 2.55
CA SER A 143 12.15 13.66 2.40
C SER A 143 12.64 12.25 2.74
N VAL A 144 11.74 11.36 3.18
CA VAL A 144 12.09 9.98 3.53
C VAL A 144 11.24 8.99 2.76
N LEU A 145 11.89 7.93 2.27
CA LEU A 145 11.24 6.72 1.80
C LEU A 145 11.22 5.69 2.92
N GLU A 146 10.07 5.08 3.17
CA GLU A 146 9.91 3.92 4.05
C GLU A 146 9.67 2.69 3.17
N LEU A 147 10.70 1.85 3.00
CA LEU A 147 10.68 0.71 2.09
C LEU A 147 10.51 -0.61 2.85
N ILE A 148 9.64 -1.49 2.37
CA ILE A 148 9.51 -2.88 2.85
C ILE A 148 9.98 -3.87 1.80
N SER A 149 10.44 -5.04 2.23
CA SER A 149 10.93 -6.12 1.36
C SER A 149 10.66 -7.49 2.01
N PRO A 150 10.55 -8.59 1.25
CA PRO A 150 10.47 -9.93 1.84
C PRO A 150 11.71 -10.35 2.64
N VAL A 151 12.84 -9.64 2.48
CA VAL A 151 14.11 -9.94 3.14
C VAL A 151 14.59 -8.76 3.98
N TYR A 152 15.50 -9.04 4.92
CA TYR A 152 16.19 -7.99 5.67
C TYR A 152 17.25 -7.31 4.79
N LEU A 153 16.86 -6.19 4.15
CA LEU A 153 17.69 -5.50 3.14
C LEU A 153 19.08 -5.10 3.64
N ARG A 154 19.22 -4.66 4.91
CA ARG A 154 20.53 -4.27 5.45
C ARG A 154 21.51 -5.44 5.46
N GLN A 155 21.07 -6.62 5.84
CA GLN A 155 21.91 -7.82 5.79
C GLN A 155 22.12 -8.28 4.35
N LYS A 156 21.05 -8.31 3.55
CA LYS A 156 21.08 -8.85 2.19
C LYS A 156 21.98 -8.05 1.25
N LEU A 157 21.98 -6.72 1.40
CA LEU A 157 22.71 -5.77 0.55
C LEU A 157 23.89 -5.11 1.29
N HIS A 158 24.24 -5.63 2.48
CA HIS A 158 25.34 -5.11 3.33
C HIS A 158 25.25 -3.59 3.61
N LEU A 159 24.03 -3.08 3.81
CA LEU A 159 23.77 -1.65 4.02
C LEU A 159 23.97 -1.27 5.49
N LYS A 160 24.62 -0.12 5.69
CA LYS A 160 24.77 0.56 6.97
C LYS A 160 24.19 1.96 6.90
N ASP A 161 24.12 2.64 8.03
CA ASP A 161 23.75 4.06 8.02
C ASP A 161 24.75 4.85 7.19
N GLY A 162 24.23 5.76 6.36
CA GLY A 162 25.01 6.50 5.36
C GLY A 162 25.23 5.77 4.03
N SER A 163 24.87 4.49 3.89
CA SER A 163 24.94 3.79 2.60
C SER A 163 24.05 4.48 1.56
N ALA A 164 24.64 4.86 0.42
CA ALA A 164 23.90 5.40 -0.71
C ALA A 164 23.11 4.28 -1.40
N VAL A 165 21.86 4.57 -1.76
CA VAL A 165 20.95 3.63 -2.44
C VAL A 165 20.12 4.35 -3.50
N SER A 166 19.76 3.61 -4.55
CA SER A 166 18.97 4.13 -5.67
C SER A 166 17.73 3.29 -5.96
N PRO A 167 16.69 3.31 -5.10
CA PRO A 167 15.48 2.53 -5.33
C PRO A 167 14.69 3.05 -6.53
N MET A 168 14.30 2.14 -7.42
CA MET A 168 13.35 2.40 -8.49
C MET A 168 11.94 2.07 -8.01
N ILE A 169 11.00 3.02 -8.13
CA ILE A 169 9.61 2.87 -7.73
C ILE A 169 8.71 2.95 -8.95
N GLU A 170 7.88 1.93 -9.15
CA GLU A 170 6.84 1.90 -10.17
C GLU A 170 5.60 2.64 -9.68
N TYR A 171 4.98 3.40 -10.57
CA TYR A 171 3.72 4.08 -10.29
C TYR A 171 2.81 4.04 -11.51
N TYR A 172 1.53 4.31 -11.25
CA TYR A 172 0.56 4.55 -12.29
C TYR A 172 0.01 5.96 -12.19
N SER A 173 -0.32 6.53 -13.34
CA SER A 173 -0.98 7.82 -13.44
C SER A 173 -1.98 7.82 -14.58
N ARG A 174 -3.06 8.58 -14.41
CA ARG A 174 -3.97 8.96 -15.50
C ARG A 174 -3.32 10.01 -16.39
#